data_AF-A0A150WUD4-F1
#
_entry.id   AF-A0A150WUD4-F1
#
_cell.length_a   1.000
_cell.length_b   1.000
_cell.length_c   1.000
_cell.angle_alpha   90.00
_cell.angle_beta   90.00
_cell.angle_gamma   90.00
#
_symmetry.space_group_name_H-M   'P 1'
#
loop_
_entity.id
_entity.type
_entity.pdbx_description
1 polymer ?
#
loop_
_entity_poly.entity_id
_entity_poly.type
_entity_poly.pdbx_seq_one_letter_code
_entity_poly.pdbx_strand_id
1 'polypeptide(L)'
;MKIERRNFIKLGLLQAAALGLTRKANAYQIPKILRRSGPSILQGATDDTKTQFSIVHNNTEILDIYAVDSAGRRRIPDFTRTVAFRDHGKKITKVYFSFLDVNETYELHLVNAITRELLDQREFQTLDLSKPDLNFALCSCMNDREHAPEIWQNMVQKKPDILLFIGDSVYADSDSPLTGADPSHLWNRFCEARTTLEIYYSHRLIPIFATWDDHDFGLNDTNGVDFKFVKESQENFLNFFAQDTSHCHILEKGPGVASALKFSNQTILLLDDRSFRQRRGSKDRYAHWGKEQENWILQKIRENPGPTWLMNGSQFFPNVPWKESVSGDHPENFLAFLQELKQIPRKVLFASGDVHYSEISKIEKEALGYETYELTSSSIHSRNIPGSPDIIPNNRRIAGNGQRNYLMVKAAAINGGCSLDVASYGVAGDARFQMSLQV
;
A
#
# COMPACT_ATOMS: atom_id res chain seq x y z
N MET A 1 30.96 -14.22 -2.26
CA MET A 1 30.95 -14.29 -3.74
C MET A 1 31.69 -13.07 -4.28
N LYS A 2 32.76 -13.24 -5.09
CA LYS A 2 33.52 -12.10 -5.65
C LYS A 2 32.69 -11.42 -6.73
N ILE A 3 32.21 -10.21 -6.46
CA ILE A 3 31.57 -9.36 -7.48
C ILE A 3 32.66 -8.98 -8.49
N GLU A 4 32.46 -9.30 -9.76
CA GLU A 4 33.41 -8.91 -10.82
C GLU A 4 33.51 -7.38 -10.90
N ARG A 5 34.74 -6.85 -10.91
CA ARG A 5 35.06 -5.42 -11.04
C ARG A 5 34.31 -4.73 -12.20
N ARG A 6 33.98 -5.47 -13.27
CA ARG A 6 33.23 -4.97 -14.43
C ARG A 6 31.79 -4.57 -14.08
N ASN A 7 31.12 -5.27 -13.16
CA ASN A 7 29.75 -4.95 -12.74
C ASN A 7 29.74 -3.73 -11.80
N PHE A 8 30.76 -3.59 -10.95
CA PHE A 8 30.95 -2.42 -10.09
C PHE A 8 31.21 -1.13 -10.89
N ILE A 9 32.02 -1.23 -11.96
CA ILE A 9 32.33 -0.10 -12.85
C ILE A 9 31.11 0.29 -13.70
N LYS A 10 30.30 -0.67 -14.17
CA LYS A 10 29.03 -0.36 -14.86
C LYS A 10 28.02 0.33 -13.95
N LEU A 11 27.89 -0.10 -12.68
CA LEU A 11 27.03 0.56 -11.70
C LEU A 11 27.50 1.98 -11.36
N GLY A 12 28.82 2.16 -11.13
CA GLY A 12 29.40 3.46 -10.84
C GLY A 12 29.31 4.43 -12.02
N LEU A 13 29.47 3.94 -13.26
CA LEU A 13 29.27 4.73 -14.48
C LEU A 13 27.80 5.05 -14.74
N LEU A 14 26.85 4.20 -14.34
CA LEU A 14 25.41 4.49 -14.44
C LEU A 14 24.96 5.52 -13.39
N GLN A 15 25.47 5.45 -12.16
CA GLN A 15 25.27 6.52 -11.17
C GLN A 15 25.92 7.83 -11.64
N ALA A 16 27.15 7.77 -12.17
CA ALA A 16 27.84 8.94 -12.71
C ALA A 16 27.22 9.46 -14.01
N ALA A 17 26.63 8.62 -14.86
CA ALA A 17 25.92 9.03 -16.07
C ALA A 17 24.51 9.57 -15.75
N ALA A 18 23.85 9.04 -14.71
CA ALA A 18 22.64 9.61 -14.13
C ALA A 18 22.91 10.98 -13.47
N LEU A 19 24.13 11.21 -12.98
CA LEU A 19 24.61 12.51 -12.48
C LEU A 19 25.22 13.41 -13.57
N GLY A 20 25.65 12.85 -14.70
CA GLY A 20 26.58 13.48 -15.65
C GLY A 20 26.06 13.68 -17.07
N LEU A 21 24.94 13.08 -17.47
CA LEU A 21 24.33 13.36 -18.77
C LEU A 21 23.43 14.59 -18.67
N THR A 22 24.02 15.72 -19.05
CA THR A 22 23.40 17.01 -19.35
C THR A 22 22.67 17.72 -18.20
N ARG A 23 23.47 18.27 -17.26
CA ARG A 23 23.14 19.57 -16.65
C ARG A 23 23.21 20.67 -17.72
N LYS A 24 22.24 20.73 -18.64
CA LYS A 24 21.78 22.05 -19.07
C LYS A 24 20.82 22.49 -17.99
N ALA A 25 21.20 23.55 -17.27
CA ALA A 25 20.37 24.22 -16.30
C ALA A 25 19.16 24.86 -17.01
N ASN A 26 18.23 24.04 -17.48
CA ASN A 26 16.83 24.43 -17.36
C ASN A 26 16.59 24.36 -15.85
N ALA A 27 16.24 25.49 -15.24
CA ALA A 27 15.73 25.51 -13.88
C ALA A 27 14.77 24.31 -13.76
N TYR A 28 15.06 23.38 -12.84
CA TYR A 28 14.12 22.33 -12.47
C TYR A 28 12.87 23.08 -12.00
N GLN A 29 11.93 23.34 -12.91
CA GLN A 29 10.60 23.72 -12.54
C GLN A 29 10.08 22.48 -11.82
N ILE A 30 10.00 22.55 -10.50
CA ILE A 30 9.16 21.64 -9.72
C ILE A 30 7.82 21.64 -10.47
N PRO A 31 7.39 20.52 -11.06
CA PRO A 31 6.13 20.49 -11.77
C PRO A 31 5.06 21.05 -10.84
N LYS A 32 4.26 22.02 -11.30
CA LYS A 32 3.14 22.51 -10.50
C LYS A 32 2.32 21.30 -10.08
N ILE A 33 2.29 21.01 -8.77
CA ILE A 33 1.48 19.93 -8.21
C ILE A 33 0.06 20.14 -8.72
N LEU A 34 -0.45 19.17 -9.48
CA LEU A 34 -1.83 19.20 -9.98
C LEU A 34 -2.75 19.04 -8.78
N ARG A 35 -3.19 20.16 -8.20
CA ARG A 35 -4.20 20.14 -7.14
C ARG A 35 -5.57 20.12 -7.78
N ARG A 36 -6.27 19.00 -7.62
CA ARG A 36 -7.65 18.86 -8.09
C ARG A 36 -8.59 19.67 -7.18
N SER A 37 -9.65 20.19 -7.77
CA SER A 37 -10.71 20.90 -7.05
C SER A 37 -11.70 19.92 -6.42
N GLY A 38 -12.32 20.34 -5.33
CA GLY A 38 -13.34 19.55 -4.62
C GLY A 38 -12.76 18.59 -3.58
N PRO A 39 -13.62 17.81 -2.91
CA PRO A 39 -13.23 16.80 -1.94
C PRO A 39 -12.51 15.62 -2.61
N SER A 40 -11.49 15.06 -1.96
CA SER A 40 -10.94 13.75 -2.31
C SER A 40 -11.61 12.67 -1.46
N ILE A 41 -11.98 11.54 -2.07
CA ILE A 41 -12.74 10.49 -1.40
C ILE A 41 -11.95 9.18 -1.44
N LEU A 42 -11.84 8.51 -0.30
CA LEU A 42 -11.37 7.13 -0.20
C LEU A 42 -12.42 6.30 0.51
N GLN A 43 -12.87 5.25 -0.16
CA GLN A 43 -13.53 4.14 0.50
C GLN A 43 -12.44 3.24 1.08
N GLY A 44 -12.51 2.96 2.38
CA GLY A 44 -11.55 2.08 3.04
C GLY A 44 -12.17 0.74 3.34
N ALA A 45 -12.03 0.29 4.58
CA ALA A 45 -12.53 -1.01 4.99
C ALA A 45 -14.03 -1.13 4.73
N THR A 46 -14.42 -2.23 4.11
CA THR A 46 -15.81 -2.54 3.81
C THR A 46 -15.98 -4.04 3.87
N ASP A 47 -17.08 -4.46 4.46
CA ASP A 47 -17.54 -5.85 4.46
C ASP A 47 -18.84 -5.94 3.65
N ASP A 48 -19.60 -7.02 3.81
CA ASP A 48 -20.84 -7.28 3.07
C ASP A 48 -21.97 -6.29 3.39
N THR A 49 -21.95 -5.66 4.56
CA THR A 49 -23.05 -4.82 5.08
C THR A 49 -22.64 -3.42 5.51
N LYS A 50 -21.34 -3.15 5.60
CA LYS A 50 -20.76 -1.90 6.11
C LYS A 50 -19.64 -1.39 5.24
N THR A 51 -19.50 -0.07 5.23
CA THR A 51 -18.37 0.61 4.60
C THR A 51 -18.00 1.86 5.38
N GLN A 52 -16.78 2.34 5.19
CA GLN A 52 -16.32 3.60 5.74
C GLN A 52 -15.53 4.41 4.71
N PHE A 53 -15.59 5.73 4.86
CA PHE A 53 -14.91 6.67 3.98
C PHE A 53 -14.00 7.62 4.76
N SER A 54 -12.93 8.06 4.11
CA SER A 54 -12.14 9.22 4.51
C SER A 54 -12.21 10.26 3.41
N ILE A 55 -12.76 11.42 3.75
CA ILE A 55 -12.99 12.51 2.82
C ILE A 55 -12.10 13.68 3.23
N VAL A 56 -11.16 14.09 2.38
CA VAL A 56 -10.33 15.29 2.61
C VAL A 56 -10.95 16.46 1.87
N HIS A 57 -11.28 17.52 2.59
CA HIS A 57 -12.03 18.67 2.06
C HIS A 57 -11.60 19.98 2.72
N ASN A 58 -12.09 21.13 2.23
CA ASN A 58 -11.70 22.43 2.77
C ASN A 58 -12.18 22.58 4.21
N ASN A 59 -11.37 23.23 5.06
CA ASN A 59 -11.71 23.40 6.46
C ASN A 59 -13.00 24.22 6.68
N THR A 60 -13.36 25.07 5.73
CA THR A 60 -14.59 25.88 5.69
C THR A 60 -15.83 25.10 5.28
N GLU A 61 -15.69 23.93 4.64
CA GLU A 61 -16.82 23.14 4.16
C GLU A 61 -17.49 22.37 5.31
N ILE A 62 -18.82 22.36 5.31
CA ILE A 62 -19.64 21.51 6.19
C ILE A 62 -20.38 20.55 5.27
N LEU A 63 -20.14 19.25 5.42
CA LEU A 63 -20.68 18.23 4.51
C LEU A 63 -22.01 17.67 5.06
N ASP A 64 -23.08 17.75 4.29
CA ASP A 64 -24.24 16.86 4.37
C ASP A 64 -23.97 15.67 3.44
N ILE A 65 -23.87 14.47 4.01
CA ILE A 65 -23.42 13.26 3.32
C ILE A 65 -24.54 12.23 3.39
N TYR A 66 -24.81 11.62 2.24
CA TYR A 66 -25.78 10.53 2.15
C TYR A 66 -25.45 9.64 0.95
N ALA A 67 -25.94 8.40 0.99
CA ALA A 67 -25.91 7.50 -0.13
C ALA A 67 -27.31 7.37 -0.74
N VAL A 68 -27.41 7.05 -2.02
CA VAL A 68 -28.67 6.77 -2.74
C VAL A 68 -28.54 5.39 -3.37
N ASP A 69 -29.54 4.52 -3.16
CA ASP A 69 -29.59 3.21 -3.82
C ASP A 69 -30.24 3.27 -5.22
N SER A 70 -30.21 2.18 -5.99
CA SER A 70 -30.83 2.11 -7.32
C SER A 70 -32.34 2.41 -7.35
N ALA A 71 -33.03 2.29 -6.21
CA ALA A 71 -34.44 2.64 -6.07
C ALA A 71 -34.65 4.13 -5.72
N GLY A 72 -33.58 4.94 -5.66
CA GLY A 72 -33.63 6.36 -5.31
C GLY A 72 -33.80 6.63 -3.81
N ARG A 73 -33.65 5.62 -2.95
CA ARG A 73 -33.85 5.79 -1.50
C ARG A 73 -32.57 6.31 -0.86
N ARG A 74 -32.71 7.39 -0.09
CA ARG A 74 -31.61 7.98 0.67
C ARG A 74 -31.25 7.12 1.88
N ARG A 75 -29.95 6.89 2.07
CA ARG A 75 -29.31 6.30 3.25
C ARG A 75 -28.44 7.36 3.90
N ILE A 76 -28.57 7.52 5.22
CA ILE A 76 -27.72 8.43 5.99
C ILE A 76 -26.60 7.62 6.67
N PRO A 77 -25.41 8.20 6.88
CA PRO A 77 -24.37 7.57 7.68
C PRO A 77 -24.87 7.25 9.09
N ASP A 78 -24.36 6.17 9.69
CA ASP A 78 -24.58 5.86 11.10
C ASP A 78 -24.04 6.98 11.98
N PHE A 79 -22.83 7.46 11.63
CA PHE A 79 -22.19 8.61 12.24
C PHE A 79 -21.08 9.16 11.33
N THR A 80 -20.62 10.37 11.66
CA THR A 80 -19.43 10.96 11.06
C THR A 80 -18.48 11.46 12.14
N ARG A 81 -17.19 11.51 11.84
CA ARG A 81 -16.16 12.06 12.73
C ARG A 81 -15.28 13.02 11.94
N THR A 82 -15.04 14.21 12.47
CA THR A 82 -14.12 15.17 11.85
C THR A 82 -12.77 15.12 12.54
N VAL A 83 -11.70 15.12 11.75
CA VAL A 83 -10.31 15.26 12.19
C VAL A 83 -9.70 16.44 11.47
N ALA A 84 -9.00 17.31 12.19
CA ALA A 84 -8.32 18.46 11.63
C ALA A 84 -6.97 18.66 12.30
N PHE A 85 -6.00 19.13 11.54
CA PHE A 85 -4.75 19.66 12.08
C PHE A 85 -4.90 21.16 12.31
N ARG A 86 -4.32 21.66 13.40
CA ARG A 86 -4.44 23.06 13.79
C ARG A 86 -3.92 23.97 12.67
N ASP A 87 -4.65 25.06 12.42
CA ASP A 87 -4.30 26.11 11.44
C ASP A 87 -4.08 25.61 10.00
N HIS A 88 -4.64 24.43 9.65
CA HIS A 88 -4.55 23.88 8.31
C HIS A 88 -5.81 24.16 7.47
N GLY A 89 -5.63 24.44 6.16
CA GLY A 89 -6.72 24.75 5.22
C GLY A 89 -7.61 23.56 4.82
N LYS A 90 -7.22 22.35 5.20
CA LYS A 90 -7.93 21.09 4.92
C LYS A 90 -8.21 20.32 6.19
N LYS A 91 -9.33 19.60 6.20
CA LYS A 91 -9.74 18.66 7.26
C LYS A 91 -10.23 17.35 6.65
N ILE A 92 -10.43 16.35 7.50
CA ILE A 92 -10.91 15.03 7.15
C ILE A 92 -12.28 14.80 7.79
N THR A 93 -13.27 14.37 7.01
CA THR A 93 -14.50 13.79 7.54
C THR A 93 -14.49 12.29 7.29
N LYS A 94 -14.49 11.52 8.37
CA LYS A 94 -14.70 10.08 8.38
C LYS A 94 -16.20 9.80 8.39
N VAL A 95 -16.65 8.86 7.58
CA VAL A 95 -18.08 8.54 7.38
C VAL A 95 -18.26 7.03 7.49
N TYR A 96 -19.33 6.61 8.15
CA TYR A 96 -19.58 5.20 8.44
C TYR A 96 -21.01 4.85 8.06
N PHE A 97 -21.18 3.81 7.25
CA PHE A 97 -22.49 3.28 6.87
C PHE A 97 -22.59 1.81 7.27
N SER A 98 -23.81 1.39 7.62
CA SER A 98 -24.20 0.01 7.91
C SER A 98 -25.51 -0.33 7.20
N PHE A 99 -25.89 -1.61 7.26
CA PHE A 99 -27.13 -2.14 6.68
C PHE A 99 -27.23 -1.90 5.16
N LEU A 100 -26.10 -1.97 4.48
CA LEU A 100 -26.00 -1.94 3.02
C LEU A 100 -26.23 -3.33 2.44
N ASP A 101 -26.74 -3.38 1.22
CA ASP A 101 -26.91 -4.61 0.45
C ASP A 101 -25.69 -4.78 -0.47
N VAL A 102 -25.05 -5.95 -0.38
CA VAL A 102 -23.87 -6.32 -1.17
C VAL A 102 -24.11 -6.35 -2.67
N ASN A 103 -25.36 -6.51 -3.11
CA ASN A 103 -25.73 -6.54 -4.53
C ASN A 103 -26.08 -5.15 -5.09
N GLU A 104 -26.07 -4.13 -4.24
CA GLU A 104 -26.48 -2.77 -4.59
C GLU A 104 -25.28 -1.90 -4.95
N THR A 105 -25.44 -1.07 -5.98
CA THR A 105 -24.53 0.05 -6.24
C THR A 105 -25.14 1.30 -5.66
N TYR A 106 -24.41 1.96 -4.76
CA TYR A 106 -24.83 3.19 -4.14
C TYR A 106 -24.13 4.39 -4.78
N GLU A 107 -24.84 5.51 -4.86
CA GLU A 107 -24.25 6.81 -5.15
C GLU A 107 -24.01 7.57 -3.83
N LEU A 108 -22.76 7.83 -3.48
CA LEU A 108 -22.37 8.71 -2.38
C LEU A 108 -22.46 10.16 -2.84
N HIS A 109 -23.22 10.99 -2.13
CA HIS A 109 -23.35 12.42 -2.38
C HIS A 109 -22.71 13.23 -1.25
N LEU A 110 -21.91 14.22 -1.63
CA LEU A 110 -21.33 15.23 -0.73
C LEU A 110 -21.96 16.58 -1.07
N VAL A 111 -22.79 17.10 -0.18
CA VAL A 111 -23.45 18.40 -0.36
C VAL A 111 -22.91 19.38 0.66
N ASN A 112 -22.67 20.63 0.28
CA ASN A 112 -22.38 21.68 1.23
C ASN A 112 -23.66 21.98 2.05
N ALA A 113 -23.61 21.73 3.35
CA ALA A 113 -24.77 21.86 4.24
C ALA A 113 -25.30 23.31 4.32
N ILE A 114 -24.45 24.31 4.05
CA ILE A 114 -24.81 25.73 4.08
C ILE A 114 -25.32 26.18 2.71
N THR A 115 -24.51 26.04 1.66
CA THR A 115 -24.83 26.57 0.33
C THR A 115 -25.81 25.69 -0.45
N ARG A 116 -25.99 24.42 -0.02
CA ARG A 116 -26.77 23.37 -0.71
C ARG A 116 -26.22 22.96 -2.08
N GLU A 117 -25.00 23.39 -2.39
CA GLU A 117 -24.28 22.98 -3.58
C GLU A 117 -23.85 21.51 -3.48
N LEU A 118 -24.06 20.74 -4.55
CA LEU A 118 -23.47 19.40 -4.70
C LEU A 118 -21.98 19.56 -4.96
N LEU A 119 -21.15 19.11 -4.02
CA LEU A 119 -19.69 19.21 -4.12
C LEU A 119 -19.09 18.05 -4.89
N ASP A 120 -19.62 16.83 -4.71
CA ASP A 120 -19.13 15.63 -5.39
C ASP A 120 -20.17 14.49 -5.32
N GLN A 121 -20.10 13.54 -6.26
CA GLN A 121 -20.94 12.35 -6.34
C GLN A 121 -20.15 11.17 -6.88
N ARG A 122 -20.19 9.99 -6.22
CA ARG A 122 -19.42 8.79 -6.60
C ARG A 122 -20.20 7.50 -6.44
N GLU A 123 -19.90 6.52 -7.28
CA GLU A 123 -20.42 5.17 -7.12
C GLU A 123 -19.56 4.38 -6.13
N PHE A 124 -20.19 3.57 -5.27
CA PHE A 124 -19.51 2.60 -4.43
C PHE A 124 -20.35 1.34 -4.21
N GLN A 125 -19.68 0.27 -3.80
CA GLN A 125 -20.29 -1.00 -3.40
C GLN A 125 -19.61 -1.51 -2.13
N THR A 126 -20.33 -2.30 -1.34
CA THR A 126 -19.75 -3.14 -0.29
C THR A 126 -19.00 -4.33 -0.89
N LEU A 127 -18.22 -5.04 -0.08
CA LEU A 127 -17.41 -6.16 -0.56
C LEU A 127 -18.12 -7.49 -0.32
N ASP A 128 -18.35 -8.24 -1.39
CA ASP A 128 -18.92 -9.59 -1.32
C ASP A 128 -17.93 -10.62 -0.78
N LEU A 129 -18.07 -10.92 0.51
CA LEU A 129 -17.22 -11.88 1.22
C LEU A 129 -17.54 -13.35 0.91
N SER A 130 -18.61 -13.61 0.14
CA SER A 130 -18.99 -14.96 -0.29
C SER A 130 -18.21 -15.43 -1.53
N LYS A 131 -17.53 -14.52 -2.24
CA LYS A 131 -16.71 -14.87 -3.41
C LYS A 131 -15.60 -15.85 -3.03
N PRO A 132 -15.35 -16.89 -3.86
CA PRO A 132 -14.29 -17.86 -3.60
C PRO A 132 -12.89 -17.31 -3.87
N ASP A 133 -12.80 -16.25 -4.66
CA ASP A 133 -11.60 -15.59 -5.12
C ASP A 133 -11.63 -14.09 -4.83
N LEU A 134 -10.44 -13.50 -4.68
CA LEU A 134 -10.24 -12.07 -4.48
C LEU A 134 -9.37 -11.54 -5.63
N ASN A 135 -9.86 -10.54 -6.34
CA ASN A 135 -9.09 -9.82 -7.35
C ASN A 135 -8.62 -8.48 -6.78
N PHE A 136 -7.32 -8.30 -6.58
CA PHE A 136 -6.76 -7.09 -5.97
C PHE A 136 -5.60 -6.53 -6.78
N ALA A 137 -5.42 -5.21 -6.68
CA ALA A 137 -4.22 -4.56 -7.18
C ALA A 137 -3.25 -4.27 -6.03
N LEU A 138 -1.98 -4.65 -6.19
CA LEU A 138 -0.89 -4.27 -5.30
C LEU A 138 -0.26 -2.96 -5.79
N CYS A 139 -0.22 -1.96 -4.93
CA CYS A 139 0.27 -0.63 -5.24
C CYS A 139 1.30 -0.18 -4.20
N SER A 140 2.47 0.25 -4.66
CA SER A 140 3.44 0.94 -3.82
C SER A 140 4.13 2.05 -4.61
N CYS A 141 4.82 2.93 -3.90
CA CYS A 141 5.68 3.97 -4.47
C CYS A 141 4.87 4.88 -5.42
N MET A 142 3.94 5.64 -4.81
CA MET A 142 3.02 6.53 -5.51
C MET A 142 3.38 8.00 -5.28
N ASN A 143 4.60 8.39 -5.65
CA ASN A 143 5.05 9.79 -5.55
C ASN A 143 4.13 10.74 -6.35
N ASP A 144 3.42 11.61 -5.64
CA ASP A 144 2.44 12.57 -6.17
C ASP A 144 3.08 13.58 -7.13
N ARG A 145 4.40 13.80 -7.05
CA ARG A 145 5.12 14.71 -7.96
C ARG A 145 5.42 14.10 -9.31
N GLU A 146 5.33 12.78 -9.39
CA GLU A 146 5.51 12.00 -10.60
C GLU A 146 4.21 11.37 -11.09
N HIS A 147 3.07 11.85 -10.56
CA HIS A 147 1.73 11.35 -10.80
C HIS A 147 1.48 11.04 -12.28
N ALA A 148 1.03 9.80 -12.53
CA ALA A 148 0.57 9.34 -13.83
C ALA A 148 -0.93 8.99 -13.71
N PRO A 149 -1.86 9.86 -14.09
CA PRO A 149 -3.29 9.59 -13.94
C PRO A 149 -3.75 8.37 -14.77
N GLU A 150 -3.15 8.13 -15.93
CA GLU A 150 -3.55 7.09 -16.88
C GLU A 150 -3.42 5.68 -16.28
N ILE A 151 -2.41 5.44 -15.42
CA ILE A 151 -2.22 4.13 -14.80
C ILE A 151 -3.35 3.79 -13.81
N TRP A 152 -3.85 4.80 -13.09
CA TRP A 152 -4.98 4.66 -12.18
C TRP A 152 -6.28 4.43 -12.96
N GLN A 153 -6.50 5.23 -14.02
CA GLN A 153 -7.67 5.09 -14.89
C GLN A 153 -7.73 3.68 -15.49
N ASN A 154 -6.59 3.16 -15.94
CA ASN A 154 -6.51 1.80 -16.46
C ASN A 154 -6.80 0.75 -15.39
N MET A 155 -6.21 0.88 -14.20
CA MET A 155 -6.44 -0.04 -13.08
C MET A 155 -7.93 -0.10 -12.72
N VAL A 156 -8.61 1.05 -12.63
CA VAL A 156 -10.05 1.11 -12.36
C VAL A 156 -10.86 0.35 -13.43
N GLN A 157 -10.45 0.40 -14.70
CA GLN A 157 -11.10 -0.35 -15.78
C GLN A 157 -10.90 -1.87 -15.67
N LYS A 158 -9.85 -2.34 -15.00
CA LYS A 158 -9.63 -3.77 -14.72
C LYS A 158 -10.54 -4.34 -13.63
N LYS A 159 -11.30 -3.48 -12.94
CA LYS A 159 -12.29 -3.86 -11.91
C LYS A 159 -11.71 -4.75 -10.80
N PRO A 160 -10.64 -4.34 -10.10
CA PRO A 160 -10.27 -5.01 -8.86
C PRO A 160 -11.40 -4.88 -7.83
N ASP A 161 -11.54 -5.90 -6.97
CA ASP A 161 -12.43 -5.89 -5.81
C ASP A 161 -11.88 -4.93 -4.74
N ILE A 162 -10.56 -4.92 -4.53
CA ILE A 162 -9.88 -4.04 -3.57
C ILE A 162 -8.54 -3.55 -4.12
N LEU A 163 -8.05 -2.44 -3.57
CA LEU A 163 -6.67 -1.97 -3.73
C LEU A 163 -5.91 -2.18 -2.43
N LEU A 164 -4.68 -2.67 -2.54
CA LEU A 164 -3.77 -2.86 -1.42
C LEU A 164 -2.59 -1.91 -1.58
N PHE A 165 -2.56 -0.87 -0.75
CA PHE A 165 -1.45 0.07 -0.68
C PHE A 165 -0.45 -0.48 0.32
N ILE A 166 0.70 -0.94 -0.17
CA ILE A 166 1.66 -1.71 0.63
C ILE A 166 2.94 -0.93 0.92
N GLY A 167 2.87 0.41 0.91
CA GLY A 167 4.01 1.28 1.15
C GLY A 167 4.13 2.45 0.19
N ASP A 168 4.81 3.50 0.64
CA ASP A 168 5.04 4.77 -0.06
C ASP A 168 3.78 5.37 -0.69
N SER A 169 2.70 5.41 0.08
CA SER A 169 1.44 6.03 -0.32
C SER A 169 1.53 7.57 -0.42
N VAL A 170 2.48 8.14 0.30
CA VAL A 170 2.84 9.56 0.33
C VAL A 170 4.35 9.67 0.47
N TYR A 171 4.97 10.59 -0.27
CA TYR A 171 6.38 10.94 -0.10
C TYR A 171 6.50 12.15 0.83
N ALA A 172 6.48 11.92 2.15
CA ALA A 172 6.45 12.98 3.14
C ALA A 172 7.78 13.72 3.30
N ASP A 173 8.89 13.10 2.95
CA ASP A 173 10.24 13.65 3.02
C ASP A 173 10.63 14.45 1.77
N SER A 174 9.80 14.43 0.72
CA SER A 174 10.22 14.88 -0.60
C SER A 174 10.53 16.38 -0.70
N ASP A 175 9.97 17.24 0.18
CA ASP A 175 10.35 18.67 0.27
C ASP A 175 11.62 18.91 1.10
N SER A 176 11.86 18.08 2.11
CA SER A 176 13.01 18.18 2.99
C SER A 176 13.40 16.79 3.48
N PRO A 177 14.29 16.08 2.77
CA PRO A 177 14.60 14.67 3.03
C PRO A 177 15.16 14.36 4.42
N LEU A 178 15.60 15.39 5.18
CA LEU A 178 16.25 15.22 6.48
C LEU A 178 15.46 15.85 7.65
N THR A 179 14.57 16.79 7.39
CA THR A 179 13.87 17.55 8.44
C THR A 179 12.38 17.72 8.17
N GLY A 180 11.88 17.22 7.03
CA GLY A 180 10.53 17.46 6.58
C GLY A 180 9.46 16.79 7.44
N ALA A 181 9.73 15.67 8.11
CA ALA A 181 8.66 14.84 8.66
C ALA A 181 8.16 15.22 10.07
N ASP A 182 7.98 16.50 10.38
CA ASP A 182 7.24 16.88 11.59
C ASP A 182 5.71 16.68 11.42
N PRO A 183 4.91 16.62 12.50
CA PRO A 183 3.47 16.33 12.40
C PRO A 183 2.68 17.27 11.48
N SER A 184 3.07 18.56 11.40
CA SER A 184 2.39 19.53 10.54
C SER A 184 2.69 19.24 9.06
N HIS A 185 3.95 18.95 8.77
CA HIS A 185 4.36 18.64 7.41
C HIS A 185 3.84 17.27 6.94
N LEU A 186 3.84 16.25 7.81
CA LEU A 186 3.19 14.95 7.54
C LEU A 186 1.73 15.16 7.11
N TRP A 187 0.97 15.94 7.89
CA TRP A 187 -0.42 16.26 7.55
C TRP A 187 -0.54 16.99 6.21
N ASN A 188 0.32 17.98 5.95
CA ASN A 188 0.32 18.72 4.68
C ASN A 188 0.61 17.82 3.49
N ARG A 189 1.65 16.98 3.56
CA ARG A 189 2.04 16.07 2.46
C ARG A 189 0.98 15.01 2.19
N PHE A 190 0.35 14.46 3.22
CA PHE A 190 -0.81 13.58 3.03
C PHE A 190 -1.97 14.32 2.37
N CYS A 191 -2.29 15.55 2.80
CA CYS A 191 -3.31 16.36 2.13
C CYS A 191 -2.98 16.63 0.64
N GLU A 192 -1.72 16.90 0.31
CA GLU A 192 -1.27 17.12 -1.07
C GLU A 192 -1.38 15.86 -1.93
N ALA A 193 -0.90 14.72 -1.45
CA ALA A 193 -1.06 13.44 -2.15
C ALA A 193 -2.55 13.11 -2.36
N ARG A 194 -3.36 13.22 -1.30
CA ARG A 194 -4.82 13.04 -1.34
C ARG A 194 -5.52 13.94 -2.35
N THR A 195 -5.01 15.15 -2.55
CA THR A 195 -5.60 16.11 -3.50
C THR A 195 -4.98 16.09 -4.89
N THR A 196 -3.98 15.23 -5.12
CA THR A 196 -3.27 15.08 -6.40
C THR A 196 -3.62 13.77 -7.12
N LEU A 197 -3.59 12.65 -6.39
CA LEU A 197 -3.71 11.32 -6.99
C LEU A 197 -5.11 11.05 -7.57
N GLU A 198 -5.17 10.73 -8.87
CA GLU A 198 -6.38 10.36 -9.64
C GLU A 198 -7.27 9.34 -8.93
N ILE A 199 -6.71 8.35 -8.24
CA ILE A 199 -7.50 7.28 -7.62
C ILE A 199 -8.54 7.80 -6.63
N TYR A 200 -8.26 8.91 -5.93
CA TYR A 200 -9.19 9.53 -4.98
C TYR A 200 -10.27 10.39 -5.63
N TYR A 201 -10.23 10.49 -6.96
CA TYR A 201 -11.18 11.19 -7.81
C TYR A 201 -11.75 10.25 -8.90
N SER A 202 -11.61 8.93 -8.73
CA SER A 202 -12.28 7.95 -9.59
C SER A 202 -13.79 8.03 -9.39
N HIS A 203 -14.58 7.98 -10.47
CA HIS A 203 -16.05 7.97 -10.38
C HIS A 203 -16.56 6.77 -9.57
N ARG A 204 -15.99 5.59 -9.83
CA ARG A 204 -16.24 4.36 -9.08
C ARG A 204 -15.17 4.21 -8.01
N LEU A 205 -15.59 4.27 -6.75
CA LEU A 205 -14.74 4.01 -5.60
C LEU A 205 -14.43 2.52 -5.53
N ILE A 206 -13.17 2.22 -5.20
CA ILE A 206 -12.69 0.86 -4.95
C ILE A 206 -12.13 0.88 -3.53
N PRO A 207 -12.52 -0.08 -2.65
CA PRO A 207 -11.99 -0.15 -1.30
C PRO A 207 -10.46 -0.19 -1.27
N ILE A 208 -9.86 0.66 -0.44
CA ILE A 208 -8.42 0.73 -0.25
C ILE A 208 -8.07 0.27 1.16
N PHE A 209 -7.28 -0.79 1.25
CA PHE A 209 -6.60 -1.18 2.49
C PHE A 209 -5.11 -0.84 2.35
N ALA A 210 -4.53 -0.31 3.41
CA ALA A 210 -3.20 0.28 3.38
C ALA A 210 -2.36 -0.11 4.59
N THR A 211 -1.09 -0.39 4.33
CA THR A 211 0.00 -0.19 5.28
C THR A 211 1.00 0.78 4.67
N TRP A 212 2.08 1.05 5.39
CA TRP A 212 3.05 2.06 5.06
C TRP A 212 4.43 1.50 4.74
N ASP A 213 5.31 2.41 4.35
CA ASP A 213 6.76 2.24 4.34
C ASP A 213 7.43 3.53 4.87
N ASP A 214 8.74 3.73 4.67
CA ASP A 214 9.52 4.86 5.21
C ASP A 214 8.98 6.23 4.82
N HIS A 215 8.59 6.41 3.56
CA HIS A 215 8.15 7.72 3.07
C HIS A 215 6.79 8.17 3.66
N ASP A 216 5.91 7.20 3.96
CA ASP A 216 4.67 7.43 4.69
C ASP A 216 4.93 7.66 6.19
N PHE A 217 5.88 6.88 6.74
CA PHE A 217 6.28 6.93 8.13
C PHE A 217 6.98 8.25 8.48
N GLY A 218 7.77 8.78 7.55
CA GLY A 218 8.25 10.15 7.61
C GLY A 218 9.46 10.45 6.74
N LEU A 219 10.55 9.67 6.85
CA LEU A 219 11.84 9.96 6.21
C LEU A 219 12.42 8.71 5.56
N ASN A 220 13.03 8.87 4.38
CA ASN A 220 13.67 7.78 3.64
C ASN A 220 14.64 6.96 4.52
N ASP A 221 14.54 5.63 4.45
CA ASP A 221 15.29 4.61 5.20
C ASP A 221 15.26 4.79 6.73
N THR A 222 14.32 5.58 7.27
CA THR A 222 14.24 5.79 8.71
C THR A 222 13.61 4.61 9.43
N ASN A 223 13.73 4.62 10.76
CA ASN A 223 13.31 3.52 11.62
C ASN A 223 12.75 4.05 12.94
N GLY A 224 12.06 3.18 13.70
CA GLY A 224 11.40 3.53 14.95
C GLY A 224 12.33 3.95 16.10
N VAL A 225 13.64 3.73 15.98
CA VAL A 225 14.63 4.15 16.97
C VAL A 225 15.11 5.59 16.71
N ASP A 226 15.34 5.94 15.45
CA ASP A 226 15.90 7.24 15.06
C ASP A 226 14.83 8.31 14.80
N PHE A 227 13.62 7.89 14.44
CA PHE A 227 12.54 8.81 14.14
C PHE A 227 11.71 9.15 15.37
N LYS A 228 11.68 10.43 15.75
CA LYS A 228 11.04 10.88 17.00
C LYS A 228 9.51 10.99 16.94
N PHE A 229 8.91 10.98 15.75
CA PHE A 229 7.47 11.21 15.56
C PHE A 229 6.69 9.94 15.17
N VAL A 230 7.12 8.79 15.70
CA VAL A 230 6.49 7.48 15.41
C VAL A 230 4.99 7.53 15.67
N LYS A 231 4.58 7.99 16.86
CA LYS A 231 3.18 8.00 17.28
C LYS A 231 2.34 8.95 16.42
N GLU A 232 2.84 10.16 16.18
CA GLU A 232 2.16 11.17 15.37
C GLU A 232 2.00 10.69 13.92
N SER A 233 2.96 9.92 13.41
CA SER A 233 2.89 9.34 12.07
C SER A 233 1.85 8.22 12.00
N GLN A 234 1.80 7.33 13.00
CA GLN A 234 0.73 6.32 13.11
C GLN A 234 -0.65 6.98 13.13
N GLU A 235 -0.82 8.00 13.99
CA GLU A 235 -2.09 8.75 14.09
C GLU A 235 -2.44 9.44 12.78
N ASN A 236 -1.47 10.09 12.13
CA ASN A 236 -1.66 10.73 10.84
C ASN A 236 -2.11 9.72 9.78
N PHE A 237 -1.39 8.61 9.62
CA PHE A 237 -1.71 7.56 8.67
C PHE A 237 -3.15 7.03 8.87
N LEU A 238 -3.51 6.66 10.10
CA LEU A 238 -4.85 6.17 10.44
C LEU A 238 -5.95 7.24 10.28
N ASN A 239 -5.62 8.52 10.39
CA ASN A 239 -6.54 9.62 10.10
C ASN A 239 -6.83 9.76 8.60
N PHE A 240 -5.87 9.46 7.71
CA PHE A 240 -6.08 9.54 6.25
C PHE A 240 -6.66 8.27 5.62
N PHE A 241 -6.34 7.10 6.14
CA PHE A 241 -6.89 5.84 5.64
C PHE A 241 -8.14 5.42 6.42
N ALA A 242 -9.24 5.08 5.74
CA ALA A 242 -10.49 4.68 6.39
C ALA A 242 -10.44 3.21 6.84
N GLN A 243 -9.62 2.92 7.85
CA GLN A 243 -9.36 1.56 8.34
C GLN A 243 -9.72 1.41 9.82
N ASP A 244 -10.83 2.00 10.24
CA ASP A 244 -11.34 1.81 11.60
C ASP A 244 -11.81 0.37 11.79
N THR A 245 -11.06 -0.38 12.59
CA THR A 245 -11.27 -1.81 12.84
C THR A 245 -12.45 -2.08 13.76
N SER A 246 -13.07 -1.05 14.35
CA SER A 246 -14.25 -1.22 15.20
C SER A 246 -15.57 -1.26 14.41
N HIS A 247 -15.55 -0.86 13.14
CA HIS A 247 -16.76 -0.74 12.33
C HIS A 247 -17.02 -1.99 11.47
N CYS A 248 -16.04 -2.36 10.63
CA CYS A 248 -16.15 -3.47 9.68
C CYS A 248 -15.49 -4.73 10.24
N HIS A 249 -16.18 -5.86 10.20
CA HIS A 249 -15.73 -7.11 10.82
C HIS A 249 -14.63 -7.83 10.02
N ILE A 250 -14.45 -7.42 8.77
CA ILE A 250 -13.42 -7.93 7.87
C ILE A 250 -11.99 -7.57 8.31
N LEU A 251 -11.83 -6.49 9.08
CA LEU A 251 -10.54 -5.89 9.41
C LEU A 251 -10.28 -5.96 10.92
N GLU A 252 -9.19 -6.61 11.30
CA GLU A 252 -8.74 -6.74 12.69
C GLU A 252 -7.46 -5.91 12.92
N LYS A 253 -7.39 -5.19 14.04
CA LYS A 253 -6.22 -4.38 14.39
C LYS A 253 -5.02 -5.26 14.79
N GLY A 254 -3.85 -4.92 14.28
CA GLY A 254 -2.55 -5.42 14.74
C GLY A 254 -1.73 -4.35 15.47
N PRO A 255 -0.48 -4.67 15.86
CA PRO A 255 0.43 -3.71 16.48
C PRO A 255 0.82 -2.56 15.52
N GLY A 256 0.94 -1.33 16.03
CA GLY A 256 1.27 -0.16 15.20
C GLY A 256 0.14 0.17 14.21
N VAL A 257 0.47 0.32 12.93
CA VAL A 257 -0.53 0.44 11.85
C VAL A 257 -0.92 -0.90 11.22
N ALA A 258 -0.38 -2.02 11.71
CA ALA A 258 -0.65 -3.33 11.14
C ALA A 258 -2.13 -3.71 11.24
N SER A 259 -2.61 -4.52 10.30
CA SER A 259 -3.97 -5.04 10.31
C SER A 259 -4.10 -6.39 9.59
N ALA A 260 -5.11 -7.16 9.98
CA ALA A 260 -5.46 -8.42 9.34
C ALA A 260 -6.81 -8.28 8.62
N LEU A 261 -6.79 -8.48 7.31
CA LEU A 261 -7.95 -8.53 6.45
C LEU A 261 -8.35 -9.99 6.21
N LYS A 262 -9.57 -10.38 6.58
CA LYS A 262 -10.09 -11.74 6.39
C LYS A 262 -11.06 -11.74 5.23
N PHE A 263 -10.70 -12.41 4.13
CA PHE A 263 -11.56 -12.52 2.96
C PHE A 263 -11.63 -13.98 2.52
N SER A 264 -12.85 -14.54 2.51
CA SER A 264 -13.04 -15.97 2.29
C SER A 264 -12.16 -16.80 3.25
N ASN A 265 -11.55 -17.88 2.78
CA ASN A 265 -10.58 -18.69 3.54
C ASN A 265 -9.14 -18.13 3.49
N GLN A 266 -8.95 -16.86 3.15
CA GLN A 266 -7.63 -16.22 3.07
C GLN A 266 -7.52 -15.14 4.15
N THR A 267 -6.30 -14.95 4.66
CA THR A 267 -5.99 -13.81 5.53
C THR A 267 -4.87 -13.01 4.92
N ILE A 268 -5.02 -11.69 4.83
CA ILE A 268 -3.99 -10.76 4.40
C ILE A 268 -3.52 -9.98 5.62
N LEU A 269 -2.24 -10.09 5.96
CA LEU A 269 -1.62 -9.30 7.02
C LEU A 269 -0.86 -8.15 6.39
N LEU A 270 -1.38 -6.94 6.60
CA LEU A 270 -0.72 -5.68 6.26
C LEU A 270 0.18 -5.31 7.44
N LEU A 271 1.49 -5.38 7.27
CA LEU A 271 2.46 -5.26 8.36
C LEU A 271 2.94 -3.83 8.54
N ASP A 272 3.17 -3.41 9.78
CA ASP A 272 3.89 -2.19 10.12
C ASP A 272 5.38 -2.49 10.10
N ASP A 273 6.07 -2.08 9.04
CA ASP A 273 7.48 -2.40 8.85
C ASP A 273 8.43 -1.31 9.37
N ARG A 274 7.91 -0.24 10.01
CA ARG A 274 8.72 0.93 10.44
C ARG A 274 8.68 1.21 11.94
N SER A 275 7.52 1.15 12.59
CA SER A 275 7.35 1.58 13.99
C SER A 275 8.30 0.92 14.97
N PHE A 276 8.59 -0.35 14.72
CA PHE A 276 9.37 -1.21 15.62
C PHE A 276 10.74 -1.55 15.04
N ARG A 277 11.02 -1.08 13.83
CA ARG A 277 12.26 -1.35 13.12
C ARG A 277 13.42 -0.69 13.86
N GLN A 278 14.47 -1.46 14.08
CA GLN A 278 15.73 -0.99 14.62
C GLN A 278 16.67 -0.54 13.49
N ARG A 279 17.84 -0.02 13.88
CA ARG A 279 18.88 0.36 12.92
C ARG A 279 19.36 -0.87 12.14
N ARG A 280 19.56 -0.66 10.85
CA ARG A 280 20.17 -1.62 9.91
C ARG A 280 21.40 -2.30 10.51
N GLY A 281 21.44 -3.64 10.42
CA GLY A 281 22.53 -4.46 10.95
C GLY A 281 22.40 -4.78 12.44
N SER A 282 21.29 -4.42 13.10
CA SER A 282 20.97 -4.92 14.43
C SER A 282 20.87 -6.45 14.43
N LYS A 283 21.41 -7.06 15.48
CA LYS A 283 21.42 -8.52 15.69
C LYS A 283 20.34 -8.99 16.66
N ASP A 284 19.48 -8.08 17.10
CA ASP A 284 18.40 -8.41 18.03
C ASP A 284 17.40 -9.37 17.37
N ARG A 285 16.89 -10.33 18.14
CA ARG A 285 15.95 -11.35 17.64
C ARG A 285 14.73 -10.74 16.96
N TYR A 286 14.23 -9.59 17.44
CA TYR A 286 13.00 -8.95 16.95
C TYR A 286 13.28 -7.55 16.37
N ALA A 287 14.43 -7.37 15.72
CA ALA A 287 14.90 -6.08 15.24
C ALA A 287 14.02 -5.42 14.16
N HIS A 288 13.27 -6.19 13.36
CA HIS A 288 12.53 -5.66 12.21
C HIS A 288 11.08 -5.27 12.57
N TRP A 289 10.27 -6.21 13.06
CA TRP A 289 8.85 -5.98 13.36
C TRP A 289 8.55 -5.81 14.84
N GLY A 290 9.53 -6.05 15.73
CA GLY A 290 9.29 -6.12 17.16
C GLY A 290 8.58 -7.40 17.60
N LYS A 291 8.75 -7.74 18.88
CA LYS A 291 8.25 -9.01 19.45
C LYS A 291 6.73 -9.15 19.37
N GLU A 292 6.00 -8.06 19.60
CA GLU A 292 4.54 -8.06 19.64
C GLU A 292 3.96 -8.40 18.26
N GLN A 293 4.44 -7.75 17.20
CA GLN A 293 3.95 -7.97 15.85
C GLN A 293 4.34 -9.34 15.32
N GLU A 294 5.56 -9.83 15.55
CA GLU A 294 5.92 -11.20 15.13
C GLU A 294 5.05 -12.27 15.79
N ASN A 295 4.80 -12.15 17.09
CA ASN A 295 3.90 -13.07 17.79
C ASN A 295 2.48 -13.00 17.23
N TRP A 296 1.99 -11.78 16.96
CA TRP A 296 0.70 -11.56 16.33
C TRP A 296 0.63 -12.19 14.93
N ILE A 297 1.65 -12.02 14.09
CA ILE A 297 1.75 -12.65 12.76
C ILE A 297 1.64 -14.18 12.89
N LEU A 298 2.47 -14.80 13.73
CA LEU A 298 2.48 -16.24 13.91
C LEU A 298 1.15 -16.75 14.48
N GLN A 299 0.50 -15.99 15.36
CA GLN A 299 -0.83 -16.31 15.87
C GLN A 299 -1.87 -16.29 14.75
N LYS A 300 -1.93 -15.23 13.94
CA LYS A 300 -2.91 -15.11 12.85
C LYS A 300 -2.75 -16.21 11.81
N ILE A 301 -1.50 -16.60 11.50
CA ILE A 301 -1.23 -17.72 10.61
C ILE A 301 -1.75 -19.04 11.20
N ARG A 302 -1.60 -19.28 12.52
CA ARG A 302 -2.13 -20.50 13.17
C ARG A 302 -3.66 -20.55 13.18
N GLU A 303 -4.31 -19.41 13.37
CA GLU A 303 -5.77 -19.27 13.44
C GLU A 303 -6.45 -19.46 12.07
N ASN A 304 -5.79 -19.05 10.98
CA ASN A 304 -6.34 -19.17 9.64
C ASN A 304 -6.18 -20.59 9.09
N PRO A 305 -7.26 -21.28 8.68
CA PRO A 305 -7.16 -22.61 8.08
C PRO A 305 -6.64 -22.61 6.63
N GLY A 306 -6.77 -21.49 5.90
CA GLY A 306 -6.28 -21.36 4.53
C GLY A 306 -4.96 -20.61 4.41
N PRO A 307 -4.63 -20.06 3.23
CA PRO A 307 -3.38 -19.35 3.01
C PRO A 307 -3.39 -17.97 3.67
N THR A 308 -2.21 -17.54 4.14
CA THR A 308 -2.00 -16.20 4.69
C THR A 308 -1.01 -15.41 3.84
N TRP A 309 -1.33 -14.18 3.51
CA TRP A 309 -0.41 -13.24 2.85
C TRP A 309 0.28 -12.36 3.88
N LEU A 310 1.60 -12.20 3.77
CA LEU A 310 2.37 -11.20 4.50
C LEU A 310 2.73 -10.07 3.54
N MET A 311 2.23 -8.87 3.81
CA MET A 311 2.46 -7.69 2.99
C MET A 311 3.26 -6.65 3.78
N ASN A 312 4.39 -6.24 3.24
CA ASN A 312 5.39 -5.41 3.91
C ASN A 312 5.87 -4.29 2.96
N GLY A 313 6.25 -3.12 3.47
CA GLY A 313 6.83 -2.04 2.67
C GLY A 313 8.06 -2.49 1.91
N SER A 314 9.10 -2.85 2.66
CA SER A 314 10.35 -3.38 2.11
C SER A 314 10.27 -4.86 1.67
N GLN A 315 11.11 -5.26 0.71
CA GLN A 315 11.19 -6.66 0.24
C GLN A 315 11.66 -7.63 1.34
N PHE A 316 11.14 -8.86 1.30
CA PHE A 316 11.52 -9.94 2.21
C PHE A 316 12.80 -10.65 1.77
N PHE A 317 12.84 -11.17 0.54
CA PHE A 317 13.87 -12.12 0.07
C PHE A 317 14.81 -11.62 -1.05
N PRO A 318 15.11 -10.32 -1.21
CA PRO A 318 15.95 -9.89 -2.33
C PRO A 318 17.38 -10.42 -2.15
N ASN A 319 18.07 -10.66 -3.26
CA ASN A 319 19.48 -11.04 -3.26
C ASN A 319 20.40 -9.82 -3.49
N VAL A 320 20.14 -8.73 -2.75
CA VAL A 320 20.77 -7.42 -2.97
C VAL A 320 21.19 -6.79 -1.64
N PRO A 321 22.47 -6.90 -1.22
CA PRO A 321 22.89 -6.50 0.12
C PRO A 321 23.01 -4.98 0.31
N TRP A 322 22.87 -4.16 -0.74
CA TRP A 322 22.99 -2.70 -0.64
C TRP A 322 21.64 -1.97 -0.70
N LYS A 323 20.54 -2.68 -0.96
CA LYS A 323 19.18 -2.15 -0.86
C LYS A 323 18.56 -2.55 0.47
N GLU A 324 17.68 -1.70 0.98
CA GLU A 324 16.91 -1.98 2.17
C GLU A 324 16.04 -3.22 1.96
N SER A 325 15.97 -4.09 2.96
CA SER A 325 15.12 -5.29 2.94
C SER A 325 15.13 -6.01 4.28
N VAL A 326 14.10 -6.82 4.53
CA VAL A 326 14.02 -7.63 5.74
C VAL A 326 15.25 -8.55 5.87
N SER A 327 15.53 -9.35 4.82
CA SER A 327 16.66 -10.30 4.84
C SER A 327 18.04 -9.65 4.75
N GLY A 328 18.14 -8.44 4.16
CA GLY A 328 19.41 -7.71 4.05
C GLY A 328 19.78 -6.98 5.32
N ASP A 329 18.81 -6.36 6.00
CA ASP A 329 19.07 -5.47 7.13
C ASP A 329 19.01 -6.16 8.48
N HIS A 330 18.19 -7.21 8.60
CA HIS A 330 17.98 -7.95 9.84
C HIS A 330 18.01 -9.47 9.60
N PRO A 331 19.10 -10.03 9.05
CA PRO A 331 19.16 -11.44 8.63
C PRO A 331 18.94 -12.42 9.77
N GLU A 332 19.50 -12.19 10.97
CA GLU A 332 19.32 -13.08 12.12
C GLU A 332 17.86 -13.10 12.60
N ASN A 333 17.20 -11.93 12.65
CA ASN A 333 15.77 -11.84 12.93
C ASN A 333 14.98 -12.64 11.90
N PHE A 334 15.23 -12.39 10.61
CA PHE A 334 14.43 -13.00 9.54
C PHE A 334 14.59 -14.52 9.50
N LEU A 335 15.81 -15.02 9.67
CA LEU A 335 16.06 -16.47 9.75
C LEU A 335 15.34 -17.12 10.93
N ALA A 336 15.33 -16.47 12.11
CA ALA A 336 14.61 -16.99 13.27
C ALA A 336 13.09 -16.97 13.06
N PHE A 337 12.56 -15.92 12.45
CA PHE A 337 11.15 -15.84 12.07
C PHE A 337 10.75 -16.95 11.08
N LEU A 338 11.56 -17.20 10.04
CA LEU A 338 11.33 -18.29 9.09
C LEU A 338 11.37 -19.67 9.75
N GLN A 339 12.26 -19.88 10.73
CA GLN A 339 12.31 -21.13 11.49
C GLN A 339 11.02 -21.39 12.27
N GLU A 340 10.44 -20.37 12.91
CA GLU A 340 9.16 -20.48 13.59
C GLU A 340 8.01 -20.69 12.61
N LEU A 341 8.01 -19.95 11.50
CA LEU A 341 6.99 -20.07 10.47
C LEU A 341 6.96 -21.48 9.85
N LYS A 342 8.13 -22.09 9.64
CA LYS A 342 8.28 -23.46 9.14
C LYS A 342 7.67 -24.53 10.05
N GLN A 343 7.46 -24.24 11.34
CA GLN A 343 6.78 -25.17 12.28
C GLN A 343 5.26 -25.12 12.18
N ILE A 344 4.69 -24.15 11.47
CA ILE A 344 3.24 -23.99 11.34
C ILE A 344 2.79 -24.70 10.05
N PRO A 345 1.85 -25.67 10.13
CA PRO A 345 1.36 -26.42 8.96
C PRO A 345 0.34 -25.59 8.15
N ARG A 346 0.75 -24.39 7.74
CA ARG A 346 -0.05 -23.41 6.99
C ARG A 346 0.81 -22.77 5.91
N LYS A 347 0.17 -22.43 4.79
CA LYS A 347 0.83 -21.83 3.64
C LYS A 347 0.83 -20.31 3.74
N VAL A 348 1.97 -19.72 3.42
CA VAL A 348 2.20 -18.28 3.45
C VAL A 348 2.75 -17.81 2.12
N LEU A 349 2.23 -16.67 1.66
CA LEU A 349 2.68 -15.93 0.49
C LEU A 349 3.14 -14.54 0.91
N PHE A 350 3.98 -13.90 0.11
CA PHE A 350 4.58 -12.61 0.44
C PHE A 350 4.27 -11.57 -0.64
N ALA A 351 4.12 -10.32 -0.24
CA ALA A 351 4.06 -9.17 -1.15
C ALA A 351 4.83 -7.98 -0.59
N SER A 352 5.45 -7.19 -1.47
CA SER A 352 6.32 -6.09 -1.08
C SER A 352 6.38 -4.93 -2.08
N GLY A 353 6.97 -3.80 -1.67
CA GLY A 353 7.13 -2.57 -2.44
C GLY A 353 8.59 -2.07 -2.49
N ASP A 354 8.79 -0.78 -2.18
CA ASP A 354 10.07 -0.03 -2.07
C ASP A 354 10.91 0.12 -3.35
N VAL A 355 11.16 -0.95 -4.09
CA VAL A 355 12.37 -1.03 -4.92
C VAL A 355 12.31 -0.39 -6.31
N HIS A 356 11.19 0.24 -6.67
CA HIS A 356 10.93 0.95 -7.94
C HIS A 356 11.02 0.06 -9.20
N TYR A 357 10.77 -1.24 -9.02
CA TYR A 357 10.51 -2.21 -10.07
C TYR A 357 9.62 -3.32 -9.51
N SER A 358 8.94 -4.05 -10.39
CA SER A 358 8.12 -5.18 -10.00
C SER A 358 8.80 -6.48 -10.36
N GLU A 359 8.58 -7.50 -9.54
CA GLU A 359 9.08 -8.84 -9.78
C GLU A 359 8.23 -9.91 -9.10
N ILE A 360 8.33 -11.12 -9.63
CA ILE A 360 7.88 -12.32 -8.94
C ILE A 360 9.14 -13.11 -8.57
N SER A 361 9.30 -13.36 -7.27
CA SER A 361 10.38 -14.17 -6.72
C SER A 361 9.85 -15.52 -6.27
N LYS A 362 10.45 -16.60 -6.76
CA LYS A 362 10.18 -17.98 -6.33
C LYS A 362 11.02 -18.32 -5.10
N ILE A 363 10.35 -18.59 -3.99
CA ILE A 363 10.98 -18.95 -2.72
C ILE A 363 11.08 -20.47 -2.61
N GLU A 364 12.28 -20.93 -2.30
CA GLU A 364 12.67 -22.33 -2.32
C GLU A 364 12.12 -23.09 -1.11
N LYS A 365 11.92 -24.41 -1.28
CA LYS A 365 11.32 -25.28 -0.25
C LYS A 365 12.09 -25.26 1.06
N GLU A 366 13.40 -25.04 1.01
CA GLU A 366 14.29 -25.03 2.18
C GLU A 366 13.89 -23.95 3.18
N ALA A 367 13.36 -22.81 2.70
CA ALA A 367 12.97 -21.67 3.52
C ALA A 367 11.81 -22.00 4.47
N LEU A 368 10.74 -22.63 3.97
CA LEU A 368 9.48 -22.82 4.71
C LEU A 368 8.97 -24.27 4.76
N GLY A 369 9.67 -25.22 4.14
CA GLY A 369 9.20 -26.60 3.96
C GLY A 369 8.32 -26.79 2.73
N TYR A 370 8.03 -25.72 1.98
CA TYR A 370 7.28 -25.73 0.73
C TYR A 370 7.69 -24.55 -0.14
N GLU A 371 7.39 -24.65 -1.43
CA GLU A 371 7.64 -23.59 -2.41
C GLU A 371 6.56 -22.52 -2.29
N THR A 372 6.95 -21.24 -2.31
CA THR A 372 6.02 -20.11 -2.29
C THR A 372 6.59 -18.94 -3.10
N TYR A 373 5.93 -17.78 -3.07
CA TYR A 373 6.29 -16.62 -3.87
C TYR A 373 6.27 -15.33 -3.06
N GLU A 374 7.15 -14.40 -3.46
CA GLU A 374 7.06 -12.98 -3.12
C GLU A 374 6.69 -12.19 -4.38
N LEU A 375 5.60 -11.41 -4.28
CA LEU A 375 5.13 -10.51 -5.33
C LEU A 375 5.53 -9.07 -4.97
N THR A 376 6.57 -8.55 -5.60
CA THR A 376 6.98 -7.16 -5.42
C THR A 376 6.31 -6.28 -6.48
N SER A 377 5.55 -5.27 -6.06
CA SER A 377 4.83 -4.35 -6.94
C SER A 377 5.32 -2.92 -6.76
N SER A 378 6.27 -2.48 -7.59
CA SER A 378 6.82 -1.12 -7.52
C SER A 378 7.32 -0.63 -8.89
N SER A 379 7.38 0.66 -9.17
CA SER A 379 6.50 1.69 -8.62
C SER A 379 5.30 1.88 -9.54
N ILE A 380 4.17 2.32 -8.98
CA ILE A 380 3.03 2.76 -9.79
C ILE A 380 3.36 4.04 -10.57
N HIS A 381 3.99 5.02 -9.92
CA HIS A 381 4.45 6.23 -10.62
C HIS A 381 5.63 6.98 -9.98
N SER A 382 6.33 6.44 -8.99
CA SER A 382 7.65 6.97 -8.59
C SER A 382 8.71 6.79 -9.68
N ARG A 383 9.90 7.34 -9.43
CA ARG A 383 11.03 7.30 -10.35
C ARG A 383 11.53 5.87 -10.58
N ASN A 384 11.40 5.38 -11.80
CA ASN A 384 11.92 4.06 -12.17
C ASN A 384 13.14 4.16 -13.08
N ILE A 385 13.97 3.12 -13.06
CA ILE A 385 15.10 2.96 -13.97
C ILE A 385 14.76 1.81 -14.91
N PRO A 386 14.34 2.05 -16.17
CA PRO A 386 14.03 0.97 -17.11
C PRO A 386 15.18 -0.04 -17.21
N GLY A 387 14.86 -1.34 -17.17
CA GLY A 387 15.85 -2.43 -17.15
C GLY A 387 16.45 -2.71 -15.78
N SER A 388 16.00 -2.06 -14.69
CA SER A 388 16.48 -2.32 -13.33
C SER A 388 16.41 -3.80 -12.92
N PRO A 389 15.36 -4.59 -13.23
CA PRO A 389 15.38 -6.02 -12.95
C PRO A 389 16.52 -6.76 -13.67
N ASP A 390 16.93 -6.37 -14.87
CA ASP A 390 17.96 -7.09 -15.61
C ASP A 390 19.36 -6.88 -15.02
N ILE A 391 19.56 -5.79 -14.26
CA ILE A 391 20.86 -5.41 -13.68
C ILE A 391 20.93 -5.63 -12.17
N ILE A 392 19.80 -5.62 -11.47
CA ILE A 392 19.72 -5.86 -10.03
C ILE A 392 19.61 -7.37 -9.81
N PRO A 393 20.63 -8.03 -9.24
CA PRO A 393 20.66 -9.48 -9.14
C PRO A 393 19.57 -9.97 -8.17
N ASN A 394 18.74 -10.89 -8.65
CA ASN A 394 17.90 -11.71 -7.81
C ASN A 394 17.77 -13.10 -8.44
N ASN A 395 18.42 -14.10 -7.85
CA ASN A 395 18.42 -15.47 -8.36
C ASN A 395 17.05 -16.18 -8.18
N ARG A 396 16.12 -15.59 -7.42
CA ARG A 396 14.74 -16.06 -7.26
C ARG A 396 13.79 -15.48 -8.29
N ARG A 397 14.18 -14.43 -9.01
CA ARG A 397 13.31 -13.73 -9.95
C ARG A 397 12.92 -14.64 -11.12
N ILE A 398 11.62 -14.83 -11.32
CA ILE A 398 11.06 -15.58 -12.44
C ILE A 398 10.31 -14.69 -13.44
N ALA A 399 9.94 -13.47 -13.03
CA ALA A 399 9.41 -12.42 -13.90
C ALA A 399 9.77 -11.04 -13.31
N GLY A 400 9.88 -10.01 -14.15
CA GLY A 400 10.13 -8.66 -13.68
C GLY A 400 9.87 -7.57 -14.71
N ASN A 401 9.66 -6.34 -14.23
CA ASN A 401 9.46 -5.15 -15.04
C ASN A 401 10.03 -3.91 -14.31
N GLY A 402 10.88 -3.14 -15.01
CA GLY A 402 11.49 -1.92 -14.49
C GLY A 402 10.78 -0.62 -14.89
N GLN A 403 9.63 -0.69 -15.58
CA GLN A 403 8.82 0.47 -15.92
C GLN A 403 7.69 0.69 -14.91
N ARG A 404 7.06 1.87 -14.91
CA ARG A 404 5.88 2.16 -14.07
C ARG A 404 4.79 1.13 -14.28
N ASN A 405 4.34 0.52 -13.20
CA ASN A 405 3.38 -0.58 -13.24
C ASN A 405 2.69 -0.82 -11.89
N TYR A 406 1.66 -1.66 -11.93
CA TYR A 406 1.09 -2.31 -10.75
C TYR A 406 0.90 -3.80 -11.03
N LEU A 407 0.83 -4.62 -9.98
CA LEU A 407 0.42 -6.01 -10.09
C LEU A 407 -1.08 -6.14 -9.85
N MET A 408 -1.80 -6.76 -10.79
CA MET A 408 -3.14 -7.29 -10.58
C MET A 408 -3.02 -8.76 -10.20
N VAL A 409 -3.69 -9.16 -9.12
CA VAL A 409 -3.62 -10.51 -8.57
C VAL A 409 -5.02 -11.04 -8.36
N LYS A 410 -5.33 -12.16 -9.01
CA LYS A 410 -6.51 -12.96 -8.72
C LYS A 410 -6.10 -14.16 -7.87
N ALA A 411 -6.53 -14.19 -6.62
CA ALA A 411 -6.13 -15.19 -5.64
C ALA A 411 -7.32 -16.02 -5.16
N ALA A 412 -7.21 -17.35 -5.23
CA ALA A 412 -8.22 -18.29 -4.74
C ALA A 412 -7.59 -19.31 -3.78
N ALA A 413 -8.19 -19.50 -2.60
CA ALA A 413 -7.75 -20.51 -1.66
C ALA A 413 -8.03 -21.92 -2.20
N ILE A 414 -7.02 -22.81 -2.19
CA ILE A 414 -7.15 -24.20 -2.66
C ILE A 414 -6.37 -25.15 -1.76
N ASN A 415 -7.03 -26.16 -1.17
CA ASN A 415 -6.38 -27.22 -0.38
C ASN A 415 -5.36 -26.69 0.69
N GLY A 416 -5.69 -25.60 1.39
CA GLY A 416 -4.82 -24.97 2.38
C GLY A 416 -3.70 -24.08 1.81
N GLY A 417 -3.58 -23.99 0.49
CA GLY A 417 -2.70 -23.12 -0.27
C GLY A 417 -3.48 -22.11 -1.13
N CYS A 418 -2.86 -21.61 -2.20
CA CYS A 418 -3.44 -20.55 -3.03
C CYS A 418 -3.12 -20.73 -4.52
N SER A 419 -4.11 -20.53 -5.39
CA SER A 419 -3.96 -20.39 -6.83
C SER A 419 -3.93 -18.92 -7.17
N LEU A 420 -2.96 -18.49 -7.98
CA LEU A 420 -2.76 -17.10 -8.35
C LEU A 420 -2.73 -16.93 -9.86
N ASP A 421 -3.44 -15.95 -10.36
CA ASP A 421 -3.15 -15.33 -11.66
C ASP A 421 -2.62 -13.92 -11.42
N VAL A 422 -1.38 -13.65 -11.82
CA VAL A 422 -0.68 -12.39 -11.58
C VAL A 422 -0.35 -11.74 -12.92
N ALA A 423 -0.66 -10.46 -13.06
CA ALA A 423 -0.31 -9.67 -14.24
C ALA A 423 0.27 -8.31 -13.83
N SER A 424 1.43 -7.94 -14.39
CA SER A 424 1.94 -6.58 -14.29
C SER A 424 1.40 -5.74 -15.44
N TYR A 425 0.80 -4.59 -15.13
CA TYR A 425 0.25 -3.68 -16.14
C TYR A 425 0.97 -2.32 -16.12
N GLY A 426 1.33 -1.84 -17.30
CA GLY A 426 1.95 -0.53 -17.48
C GLY A 426 0.95 0.63 -17.47
N VAL A 427 1.48 1.85 -17.64
CA VAL A 427 0.70 3.11 -17.71
C VAL A 427 -0.41 3.06 -18.78
N ALA A 428 -0.13 2.46 -19.94
CA ALA A 428 -1.10 2.35 -21.04
C ALA A 428 -2.05 1.15 -20.87
N GLY A 429 -1.93 0.38 -19.79
CA GLY A 429 -2.70 -0.84 -19.56
C GLY A 429 -2.23 -2.07 -20.32
N ASP A 430 -1.05 -1.99 -20.93
CA ASP A 430 -0.38 -3.11 -21.56
C ASP A 430 0.18 -4.06 -20.50
N ALA A 431 0.03 -5.37 -20.72
CA ALA A 431 0.61 -6.37 -19.84
C ALA A 431 2.12 -6.44 -20.07
N ARG A 432 2.91 -6.27 -19.00
CA ARG A 432 4.37 -6.37 -19.00
C ARG A 432 4.84 -7.81 -18.83
N PHE A 433 4.16 -8.54 -17.95
CA PHE A 433 4.27 -9.98 -17.79
C PHE A 433 2.99 -10.54 -17.17
N GLN A 434 2.75 -11.84 -17.35
CA GLN A 434 1.65 -12.57 -16.74
C GLN A 434 2.11 -13.96 -16.32
N MET A 435 1.62 -14.46 -15.19
CA MET A 435 1.95 -15.77 -14.65
C MET A 435 0.76 -16.38 -13.91
N SER A 436 0.59 -17.69 -14.04
CA SER A 436 -0.26 -18.48 -13.16
C SER A 436 0.63 -19.28 -12.21
N LEU A 437 0.35 -19.21 -10.91
CA LEU A 437 1.16 -19.80 -9.84
C LEU A 437 0.29 -20.62 -8.89
N GLN A 438 0.92 -21.54 -8.16
CA GLN A 438 0.25 -22.36 -7.15
C GLN A 438 1.18 -22.59 -5.95
N VAL A 439 0.62 -22.47 -4.75
CA VAL A 439 1.31 -22.66 -3.45
C VAL A 439 0.65 -23.77 -2.64
#